data_AF-A0A7V3VZW5-F1
#
_entry.id   AF-A0A7V3VZW5-F1
#
_cell.length_a   1.000
_cell.length_b   1.000
_cell.length_c   1.000
_cell.angle_alpha   90.00
_cell.angle_beta   90.00
_cell.angle_gamma   90.00
#
_symmetry.space_group_name_H-M   'P 1'
#
loop_
_entity.id
_entity.type
_entity.pdbx_description
1 polymer ?
#
loop_
_entity_poly.entity_id
_entity_poly.type
_entity_poly.pdbx_seq_one_letter_code
_entity_poly.pdbx_strand_id
1 'polypeptide(L)'
;MMHRYLLGWIVWVLLPLGTYAAETMEEAEEAVLKAAGLPTDGPGLAAYFKKRSTTVANEERIKEWIRRLGDDDFKTREEASRKLVMLGPRARPFLQAALKDSDAEIVRRAQDCLARIAQDTSVTALSAAVRVLARRRPPAAAAVLLNYLPFAEDERVVENIYQVLPDLAVRDGKVEPALVAALTDQAAVKRAAAGAALASLPLAEASGIALAPRGPSVRKLLLDPDAQVRLRVGLALAARGDKDAVPVLIRLIDEDPLERNGLVLELLDRLADGKPPPGMPVADQQAPQKCRQAWEAWWKDHHDKIEPAHLERASRALGFTLLVLLDLNTVELLDRAGNLRWKITDALMPLDVQWLPDGQHVLLAEYQAKCVSERNLKGETVWKKAVDGPLMAQRLPSGHTFIATPHQLMEVDKNGKEVWTYSRPDGGSFMRATKLHDGDIACIVQFGGVVRSRYVRLTPAGKDFKESKSWDVQVRTSGGRIDVLANGHVLIPEMDNNRVVEYDADGQSVWEVRLDQPIAAVRLPNGNTLVTLMRENRAVEVDRAGKEIWQFKTDTRVTRALRR
;
A
#
# COMPACT_ATOMS: atom_id res chain seq x y z
N MET A 1 -45.48 -19.53 -46.21
CA MET A 1 -45.30 -18.75 -47.46
C MET A 1 -44.76 -17.37 -47.07
N MET A 2 -43.68 -16.96 -47.71
CA MET A 2 -42.89 -15.73 -47.56
C MET A 2 -43.63 -14.46 -47.11
N HIS A 3 -43.03 -13.68 -46.20
CA HIS A 3 -43.06 -12.20 -46.06
C HIS A 3 -41.75 -11.81 -45.34
N ARG A 4 -40.65 -11.34 -45.96
CA ARG A 4 -40.31 -10.03 -46.55
C ARG A 4 -40.39 -8.80 -45.60
N TYR A 5 -39.18 -8.35 -45.22
CA TYR A 5 -38.67 -7.01 -44.85
C TYR A 5 -39.01 -6.35 -43.50
N LEU A 6 -37.96 -6.13 -42.70
CA LEU A 6 -37.55 -4.79 -42.25
C LEU A 6 -36.06 -4.80 -41.84
N LEU A 7 -35.24 -4.14 -42.66
CA LEU A 7 -33.87 -3.76 -42.32
C LEU A 7 -33.91 -2.65 -41.26
N GLY A 8 -33.27 -2.88 -40.12
CA GLY A 8 -32.88 -1.84 -39.16
C GLY A 8 -31.39 -1.93 -38.92
N TRP A 9 -30.63 -1.03 -39.55
CA TRP A 9 -29.22 -0.81 -39.25
C TRP A 9 -29.09 -0.23 -37.84
N ILE A 10 -28.50 -0.96 -36.91
CA ILE A 10 -27.93 -0.38 -35.68
C ILE A 10 -26.43 -0.57 -35.78
N VAL A 11 -25.75 0.51 -36.19
CA VAL A 11 -24.32 0.69 -36.03
C VAL A 11 -24.07 0.81 -34.52
N TRP A 12 -23.51 -0.24 -33.91
CA TRP A 12 -22.91 -0.12 -32.59
C TRP A 12 -21.63 0.70 -32.74
N VAL A 13 -21.71 1.99 -32.38
CA VAL A 13 -20.51 2.77 -32.06
C VAL A 13 -19.95 2.16 -30.77
N LEU A 14 -18.94 1.30 -30.92
CA LEU A 14 -18.05 0.89 -29.84
C LEU A 14 -17.29 2.14 -29.37
N LEU A 15 -17.84 2.86 -28.40
CA LEU A 15 -17.05 3.82 -27.63
C LEU A 15 -16.16 3.04 -26.66
N PRO A 16 -14.83 3.18 -26.72
CA PRO A 16 -13.93 2.52 -25.80
C PRO A 16 -14.07 3.18 -24.42
N LEU A 17 -14.72 2.50 -23.47
CA LEU A 17 -14.83 2.93 -22.07
C LEU A 17 -13.47 3.20 -21.38
N GLY A 18 -12.37 2.70 -21.97
CA GLY A 18 -11.00 2.96 -21.49
C GLY A 18 -10.46 4.37 -21.77
N THR A 19 -10.95 5.09 -22.79
CA THR A 19 -10.46 6.46 -23.06
C THR A 19 -11.07 7.45 -22.09
N TYR A 20 -12.35 7.30 -21.74
CA TYR A 20 -13.07 8.22 -20.87
C TYR A 20 -12.53 8.26 -19.43
N ALA A 21 -12.13 7.10 -18.87
CA ALA A 21 -11.53 7.03 -17.54
C ALA A 21 -10.09 7.60 -17.50
N ALA A 22 -9.32 7.44 -18.58
CA ALA A 22 -7.99 8.03 -18.70
C ALA A 22 -8.05 9.54 -18.94
N GLU A 23 -9.02 10.00 -19.76
CA GLU A 23 -9.32 11.41 -20.02
C GLU A 23 -9.73 12.13 -18.73
N THR A 24 -10.63 11.56 -17.93
CA THR A 24 -11.06 12.14 -16.65
C THR A 24 -9.93 12.25 -15.62
N MET A 25 -9.02 11.28 -15.58
CA MET A 25 -7.84 11.34 -14.70
C MET A 25 -6.82 12.38 -15.17
N GLU A 26 -6.58 12.49 -16.49
CA GLU A 26 -5.68 13.50 -17.06
C GLU A 26 -6.21 14.92 -16.83
N GLU A 27 -7.50 15.14 -17.03
CA GLU A 27 -8.17 16.41 -16.76
C GLU A 27 -8.11 16.78 -15.27
N ALA A 28 -8.29 15.82 -14.37
CA ALA A 28 -8.18 16.04 -12.93
C ALA A 28 -6.75 16.41 -12.50
N GLU A 29 -5.73 15.71 -13.02
CA GLU A 29 -4.33 16.04 -12.73
C GLU A 29 -3.93 17.40 -13.31
N GLU A 30 -4.36 17.73 -14.53
CA GLU A 30 -4.15 19.06 -15.10
C GLU A 30 -4.85 20.17 -14.31
N ALA A 31 -6.07 19.92 -13.82
CA ALA A 31 -6.79 20.88 -12.98
C ALA A 31 -6.04 21.15 -11.66
N VAL A 32 -5.50 20.10 -11.03
CA VAL A 32 -4.66 20.23 -9.83
C VAL A 32 -3.38 21.03 -10.12
N LEU A 33 -2.72 20.79 -11.25
CA LEU A 33 -1.53 21.54 -11.65
C LEU A 33 -1.85 23.02 -11.92
N LYS A 34 -2.92 23.30 -12.66
CA LYS A 34 -3.39 24.67 -12.94
C LYS A 34 -3.74 25.41 -11.66
N ALA A 35 -4.47 24.76 -10.74
CA ALA A 35 -4.83 25.34 -9.44
C ALA A 35 -3.59 25.65 -8.58
N ALA A 36 -2.53 24.85 -8.71
CA ALA A 36 -1.25 25.06 -8.04
C ALA A 36 -0.30 26.00 -8.81
N GLY A 37 -0.71 26.56 -9.95
CA GLY A 37 0.14 27.43 -10.78
C GLY A 37 1.34 26.71 -11.42
N LEU A 38 1.27 25.38 -11.57
CA LEU A 38 2.31 24.57 -12.17
C LEU A 38 2.14 24.41 -13.68
N PRO A 39 3.24 24.21 -14.43
CA PRO A 39 3.15 23.81 -15.83
C PRO A 39 2.40 22.48 -15.99
N THR A 40 1.68 22.31 -17.09
CA THR A 40 0.98 21.05 -17.42
C THR A 40 1.64 20.28 -18.57
N ASP A 41 2.58 20.91 -19.27
CA ASP A 41 3.35 20.30 -20.36
C ASP A 41 4.66 19.66 -19.87
N GLY A 42 5.13 18.65 -20.62
CA GLY A 42 6.36 17.92 -20.29
C GLY A 42 7.60 18.81 -20.14
N PRO A 43 7.95 19.65 -21.14
CA PRO A 43 9.09 20.57 -21.05
C PRO A 43 9.00 21.55 -19.86
N GLY A 44 7.83 22.13 -19.61
CA GLY A 44 7.57 23.03 -18.50
C GLY A 44 7.79 22.36 -17.15
N LEU A 45 7.23 21.16 -16.96
CA LEU A 45 7.42 20.36 -15.75
C LEU A 45 8.88 19.93 -15.57
N ALA A 46 9.56 19.52 -16.64
CA ALA A 46 10.98 19.18 -16.59
C ALA A 46 11.83 20.40 -16.16
N ALA A 47 11.53 21.59 -16.67
CA ALA A 47 12.20 22.82 -16.26
C ALA A 47 11.89 23.19 -14.80
N TYR A 48 10.66 22.97 -14.35
CA TYR A 48 10.22 23.19 -12.97
C TYR A 48 11.02 22.35 -11.98
N PHE A 49 11.04 21.02 -12.18
CA PHE A 49 11.81 20.13 -11.31
C PHE A 49 13.31 20.39 -11.41
N LYS A 50 13.86 20.59 -12.62
CA LYS A 50 15.30 20.88 -12.81
C LYS A 50 15.75 22.09 -11.98
N LYS A 51 14.96 23.17 -11.94
CA LYS A 51 15.28 24.36 -11.12
C LYS A 51 15.31 24.06 -9.62
N ARG A 52 14.51 23.11 -9.15
CA ARG A 52 14.51 22.65 -7.74
C ARG A 52 15.58 21.59 -7.45
N SER A 53 16.16 20.98 -8.49
CA SER A 53 17.25 20.01 -8.41
C SER A 53 18.66 20.61 -8.52
N THR A 54 18.80 21.82 -9.06
CA THR A 54 20.13 22.44 -9.20
C THR A 54 20.69 22.76 -7.82
N THR A 55 21.73 22.03 -7.42
CA THR A 55 22.71 22.54 -6.46
C THR A 55 23.16 23.93 -6.92
N VAL A 56 23.45 24.82 -5.95
CA VAL A 56 23.83 26.24 -6.13
C VAL A 56 22.66 27.24 -6.17
N ALA A 57 21.98 27.38 -5.03
CA ALA A 57 22.12 28.66 -4.32
C ALA A 57 22.94 28.33 -3.07
N ASN A 58 24.23 28.67 -3.06
CA ASN A 58 24.97 28.72 -1.80
C ASN A 58 24.25 29.70 -0.88
N GLU A 59 24.37 29.52 0.44
CA GLU A 59 23.72 30.38 1.43
C GLU A 59 23.87 31.87 1.10
N GLU A 60 25.01 32.27 0.56
CA GLU A 60 25.30 33.63 0.09
C GLU A 60 24.30 34.18 -0.94
N ARG A 61 23.85 33.37 -1.90
CA ARG A 61 22.82 33.80 -2.86
C ARG A 61 21.44 33.94 -2.21
N ILE A 62 21.14 33.10 -1.22
CA ILE A 62 19.88 33.19 -0.48
C ILE A 62 19.89 34.45 0.38
N LYS A 63 20.98 34.70 1.12
CA LYS A 63 21.21 35.93 1.89
C LYS A 63 21.13 37.19 1.01
N GLU A 64 21.69 37.14 -0.20
CA GLU A 64 21.58 38.24 -1.17
C GLU A 64 20.13 38.51 -1.58
N TRP A 65 19.34 37.46 -1.87
CA TRP A 65 17.92 37.63 -2.18
C TRP A 65 17.12 38.12 -0.98
N ILE A 66 17.48 37.73 0.25
CA ILE A 66 16.88 38.26 1.49
C ILE A 66 17.15 39.77 1.59
N ARG A 67 18.39 40.24 1.36
CA ARG A 67 18.68 41.69 1.33
C ARG A 67 17.83 42.42 0.29
N ARG A 68 17.71 41.85 -0.91
CA ARG A 68 16.91 42.44 -1.99
C ARG A 68 15.41 42.44 -1.74
N LEU A 69 14.93 41.81 -0.67
CA LEU A 69 13.54 42.00 -0.24
C LEU A 69 13.28 43.43 0.26
N GLY A 70 14.30 44.20 0.63
CA GLY A 70 14.19 45.60 1.06
C GLY A 70 14.67 46.61 0.01
N ASP A 71 14.96 46.18 -1.22
CA ASP A 71 15.46 47.07 -2.29
C ASP A 71 14.46 48.18 -2.60
N ASP A 72 14.87 49.40 -2.97
CA ASP A 72 13.94 50.49 -3.30
C ASP A 72 13.11 50.20 -4.57
N ASP A 73 13.65 49.44 -5.53
CA ASP A 73 12.96 49.07 -6.76
C ASP A 73 11.99 47.89 -6.57
N PHE A 74 10.72 48.13 -6.88
CA PHE A 74 9.65 47.12 -6.75
C PHE A 74 9.94 45.86 -7.58
N LYS A 75 10.46 46.00 -8.80
CA LYS A 75 10.74 44.84 -9.67
C LYS A 75 11.82 43.94 -9.06
N THR A 76 12.85 44.55 -8.48
CA THR A 76 13.94 43.85 -7.80
C THR A 76 13.45 43.09 -6.57
N ARG A 77 12.61 43.73 -5.73
CA ARG A 77 11.97 43.04 -4.59
C ARG A 77 11.09 41.88 -5.02
N GLU A 78 10.27 42.08 -6.06
CA GLU A 78 9.35 41.05 -6.55
C GLU A 78 10.09 39.85 -7.16
N GLU A 79 11.19 40.11 -7.88
CA GLU A 79 12.02 39.06 -8.42
C GLU A 79 12.72 38.25 -7.31
N ALA A 80 13.18 38.92 -6.25
CA ALA A 80 13.76 38.28 -5.07
C ALA A 80 12.73 37.41 -4.35
N SER A 81 11.52 37.93 -4.10
CA SER A 81 10.40 37.16 -3.53
C SER A 81 10.09 35.91 -4.36
N ARG A 82 10.01 36.04 -5.69
CA ARG A 82 9.77 34.89 -6.59
C ARG A 82 10.89 33.86 -6.51
N LYS A 83 12.16 34.29 -6.47
CA LYS A 83 13.32 33.39 -6.38
C LYS A 83 13.33 32.63 -5.04
N LEU A 84 13.02 33.30 -3.93
CA LEU A 84 12.95 32.69 -2.60
C LEU A 84 11.78 31.70 -2.48
N VAL A 85 10.60 32.05 -3.01
CA VAL A 85 9.44 31.13 -3.04
C VAL A 85 9.74 29.91 -3.92
N MET A 86 10.39 30.09 -5.08
CA MET A 86 10.80 28.96 -5.92
C MET A 86 11.83 28.03 -5.28
N LEU A 87 12.73 28.54 -4.42
CA LEU A 87 13.61 27.69 -3.59
C LEU A 87 12.81 26.87 -2.57
N GLY A 88 11.63 27.36 -2.22
CA GLY A 88 10.71 26.70 -1.32
C GLY A 88 11.35 26.49 0.04
N PRO A 89 11.32 25.26 0.57
CA PRO A 89 11.76 24.97 1.92
C PRO A 89 13.21 25.32 2.25
N ARG A 90 14.12 25.29 1.28
CA ARG A 90 15.53 25.68 1.50
C ARG A 90 15.69 27.15 1.87
N ALA A 91 14.74 28.00 1.48
CA ALA A 91 14.71 29.40 1.89
C ALA A 91 14.10 29.59 3.29
N ARG A 92 13.39 28.60 3.85
CA ARG A 92 12.68 28.75 5.14
C ARG A 92 13.59 29.19 6.29
N PRO A 93 14.77 28.57 6.55
CA PRO A 93 15.61 29.00 7.66
C PRO A 93 16.08 30.46 7.50
N PHE A 94 16.38 30.89 6.27
CA PHE A 94 16.84 32.25 5.96
C PHE A 94 15.71 33.26 6.06
N LEU A 95 14.52 32.90 5.57
CA LEU A 95 13.31 33.73 5.67
C LEU A 95 12.86 33.86 7.14
N GLN A 96 12.94 32.78 7.93
CA GLN A 96 12.68 32.81 9.37
C GLN A 96 13.67 33.72 10.11
N ALA A 97 14.94 33.69 9.74
CA ALA A 97 15.94 34.61 10.28
C ALA A 97 15.63 36.07 9.91
N ALA A 98 15.19 36.32 8.67
CA ALA A 98 14.81 37.65 8.17
C ALA A 98 13.58 38.25 8.87
N LEU A 99 12.79 37.46 9.61
CA LEU A 99 11.70 37.99 10.44
C LEU A 99 12.18 38.87 11.60
N LYS A 100 13.49 38.84 11.90
CA LYS A 100 14.13 39.67 12.94
C LYS A 100 14.90 40.87 12.35
N ASP A 101 14.78 41.12 11.04
CA ASP A 101 15.47 42.23 10.38
C ASP A 101 14.93 43.59 10.85
N SER A 102 15.77 44.61 10.82
CA SER A 102 15.39 45.99 11.13
C SER A 102 14.53 46.63 10.03
N ASP A 103 14.63 46.15 8.79
CA ASP A 103 13.83 46.64 7.67
C ASP A 103 12.44 45.97 7.65
N ALA A 104 11.40 46.80 7.84
CA ALA A 104 10.02 46.35 7.87
C ALA A 104 9.53 45.75 6.54
N GLU A 105 10.07 46.17 5.38
CA GLU A 105 9.72 45.60 4.08
C GLU A 105 10.35 44.20 3.91
N ILE A 106 11.58 44.00 4.39
CA ILE A 106 12.21 42.67 4.46
C ILE A 106 11.37 41.74 5.31
N VAL A 107 10.97 42.17 6.52
CA VAL A 107 10.14 41.36 7.44
C VAL A 107 8.81 41.00 6.78
N ARG A 108 8.11 41.98 6.21
CA ARG A 108 6.80 41.77 5.56
C ARG A 108 6.89 40.81 4.39
N ARG A 109 7.83 41.01 3.47
CA ARG A 109 8.00 40.10 2.32
C ARG A 109 8.54 38.74 2.72
N ALA A 110 9.33 38.64 3.78
CA ALA A 110 9.74 37.35 4.33
C ALA A 110 8.54 36.57 4.87
N GLN A 111 7.60 37.22 5.57
CA GLN A 111 6.33 36.62 5.99
C GLN A 111 5.50 36.17 4.79
N ASP A 112 5.35 37.02 3.76
CA ASP A 112 4.63 36.67 2.53
C ASP A 112 5.28 35.49 1.81
N CYS A 113 6.61 35.47 1.70
CA CYS A 113 7.36 34.37 1.14
C CYS A 113 7.16 33.09 1.97
N LEU A 114 7.19 33.15 3.30
CA LEU A 114 6.93 31.98 4.16
C LEU A 114 5.50 31.48 4.03
N ALA A 115 4.52 32.37 3.99
CA ALA A 115 3.11 32.03 3.78
C ALA A 115 2.90 31.40 2.41
N ARG A 116 3.51 31.98 1.38
CA ARG A 116 3.52 31.41 0.03
C ARG A 116 4.21 30.06 0.04
N ILE A 117 5.38 29.86 0.64
CA ILE A 117 6.08 28.56 0.72
C ILE A 117 5.31 27.53 1.58
N ALA A 118 4.52 27.98 2.54
CA ALA A 118 3.61 27.12 3.30
C ALA A 118 2.37 26.73 2.48
N GLN A 119 1.94 27.61 1.56
CA GLN A 119 0.88 27.35 0.59
C GLN A 119 1.39 26.71 -0.73
N ASP A 120 2.70 26.75 -0.99
CA ASP A 120 3.28 26.47 -2.32
C ASP A 120 3.44 24.96 -2.51
N THR A 121 2.78 24.53 -3.58
CA THR A 121 2.62 23.18 -4.09
C THR A 121 2.29 22.12 -3.04
N SER A 122 0.99 21.90 -2.85
CA SER A 122 0.52 20.75 -2.09
C SER A 122 1.21 19.48 -2.59
N VAL A 123 1.50 18.55 -1.67
CA VAL A 123 2.09 17.25 -2.01
C VAL A 123 1.30 16.54 -3.10
N THR A 124 -0.03 16.74 -3.11
CA THR A 124 -0.93 16.31 -4.18
C THR A 124 -0.53 16.84 -5.55
N ALA A 125 -0.23 18.13 -5.67
CA ALA A 125 0.19 18.77 -6.92
C ALA A 125 1.61 18.38 -7.35
N LEU A 126 2.56 18.23 -6.41
CA LEU A 126 3.89 17.71 -6.73
C LEU A 126 3.84 16.26 -7.21
N SER A 127 3.07 15.40 -6.54
CA SER A 127 2.90 14.01 -6.98
C SER A 127 2.16 13.93 -8.33
N ALA A 128 1.18 14.80 -8.59
CA ALA A 128 0.57 14.92 -9.92
C ALA A 128 1.59 15.36 -10.98
N ALA A 129 2.43 16.35 -10.68
CA ALA A 129 3.48 16.84 -11.58
C ALA A 129 4.49 15.72 -11.93
N VAL A 130 4.86 14.88 -10.97
CA VAL A 130 5.71 13.70 -11.21
C VAL A 130 5.05 12.72 -12.18
N ARG A 131 3.77 12.36 -11.94
CA ARG A 131 3.03 11.42 -12.80
C ARG A 131 2.78 11.98 -14.20
N VAL A 132 2.41 13.26 -14.32
CA VAL A 132 2.23 13.94 -15.61
C VAL A 132 3.56 14.02 -16.36
N LEU A 133 4.67 14.39 -15.71
CA LEU A 133 5.99 14.40 -16.33
C LEU A 133 6.37 13.02 -16.86
N ALA A 134 6.13 11.97 -16.07
CA ALA A 134 6.41 10.60 -16.46
C ALA A 134 5.53 10.11 -17.63
N ARG A 135 4.28 10.57 -17.72
CA ARG A 135 3.38 10.27 -18.84
C ARG A 135 3.79 11.01 -20.12
N ARG A 136 4.14 12.29 -20.00
CA ARG A 136 4.56 13.16 -21.12
C ARG A 136 5.95 12.78 -21.67
N ARG A 137 6.78 12.12 -20.87
CA ARG A 137 8.09 11.56 -21.26
C ARG A 137 8.99 12.52 -22.06
N PRO A 138 9.23 13.78 -21.64
CA PRO A 138 10.24 14.60 -22.30
C PRO A 138 11.64 13.98 -22.17
N PRO A 139 12.58 14.25 -23.10
CA PRO A 139 13.92 13.65 -23.13
C PRO A 139 14.68 13.61 -21.80
N ALA A 140 14.51 14.63 -20.94
CA ALA A 140 15.22 14.74 -19.68
C ALA A 140 14.43 14.22 -18.45
N ALA A 141 13.25 13.59 -18.63
CA ALA A 141 12.35 13.26 -17.53
C ALA A 141 13.00 12.43 -16.42
N ALA A 142 13.62 11.29 -16.77
CA ALA A 142 14.29 10.41 -15.82
C ALA A 142 15.41 11.14 -15.06
N ALA A 143 16.28 11.84 -15.79
CA ALA A 143 17.40 12.58 -15.22
C ALA A 143 16.93 13.68 -14.25
N VAL A 144 15.87 14.41 -14.60
CA VAL A 144 15.33 15.49 -13.78
C VAL A 144 14.71 14.94 -12.49
N LEU A 145 13.88 13.89 -12.57
CA LEU A 145 13.28 13.29 -11.38
C LEU A 145 14.34 12.66 -10.46
N LEU A 146 15.34 11.97 -11.02
CA LEU A 146 16.48 11.44 -10.25
C LEU A 146 17.24 12.55 -9.52
N ASN A 147 17.48 13.68 -10.18
CA ASN A 147 18.19 14.80 -9.55
C ASN A 147 17.31 15.58 -8.57
N TYR A 148 15.99 15.48 -8.67
CA TYR A 148 15.06 16.09 -7.71
C TYR A 148 14.90 15.26 -6.43
N LEU A 149 15.03 13.93 -6.49
CA LEU A 149 14.85 13.02 -5.35
C LEU A 149 15.51 13.48 -4.03
N PRO A 150 16.79 13.88 -4.00
CA PRO A 150 17.44 14.32 -2.75
C PRO A 150 16.85 15.60 -2.14
N PHE A 151 16.03 16.33 -2.88
CA PHE A 151 15.42 17.60 -2.48
C PHE A 151 13.92 17.49 -2.23
N ALA A 152 13.33 16.32 -2.45
CA ALA A 152 11.92 16.08 -2.16
C ALA A 152 11.72 15.92 -0.64
N GLU A 153 10.98 16.84 -0.03
CA GLU A 153 10.77 16.85 1.43
C GLU A 153 9.71 15.87 1.91
N ASP A 154 8.79 15.49 1.02
CA ASP A 154 7.67 14.64 1.37
C ASP A 154 7.89 13.22 0.83
N GLU A 155 7.84 12.24 1.74
CA GLU A 155 8.02 10.83 1.42
C GLU A 155 7.05 10.32 0.35
N ARG A 156 5.85 10.90 0.23
CA ARG A 156 4.88 10.54 -0.81
C ARG A 156 5.37 10.98 -2.19
N VAL A 157 6.00 12.14 -2.30
CA VAL A 157 6.57 12.61 -3.58
C VAL A 157 7.75 11.72 -3.97
N VAL A 158 8.59 11.38 -2.99
CA VAL A 158 9.69 10.42 -3.16
C VAL A 158 9.17 9.07 -3.66
N GLU A 159 8.12 8.51 -3.03
CA GLU A 159 7.51 7.24 -3.44
C GLU A 159 6.88 7.31 -4.83
N ASN A 160 6.19 8.41 -5.17
CA ASN A 160 5.68 8.61 -6.53
C ASN A 160 6.81 8.62 -7.57
N ILE A 161 7.97 9.21 -7.25
CA ILE A 161 9.13 9.18 -8.16
C ILE A 161 9.64 7.76 -8.32
N TYR A 162 9.79 7.01 -7.23
CA TYR A 162 10.18 5.60 -7.28
C TYR A 162 9.26 4.77 -8.17
N GLN A 163 7.95 5.00 -8.10
CA GLN A 163 6.96 4.24 -8.88
C GLN A 163 6.99 4.56 -10.38
N VAL A 164 7.30 5.79 -10.78
CA VAL A 164 7.28 6.19 -12.21
C VAL A 164 8.62 6.03 -12.93
N LEU A 165 9.73 5.95 -12.20
CA LEU A 165 11.06 5.80 -12.81
C LEU A 165 11.23 4.53 -13.67
N PRO A 166 10.67 3.35 -13.32
CA PRO A 166 10.70 2.18 -14.20
C PRO A 166 10.11 2.45 -15.60
N ASP A 167 9.02 3.23 -15.68
CA ASP A 167 8.37 3.60 -16.94
C ASP A 167 9.21 4.54 -17.80
N LEU A 168 10.13 5.26 -17.15
CA LEU A 168 11.09 6.15 -17.78
C LEU A 168 12.45 5.49 -18.01
N ALA A 169 12.65 4.23 -17.61
CA ALA A 169 13.98 3.64 -17.59
C ALA A 169 14.52 3.24 -18.98
N VAL A 170 13.64 3.16 -19.97
CA VAL A 170 13.97 2.81 -21.34
C VAL A 170 13.40 3.86 -22.30
N ARG A 171 14.25 4.38 -23.17
CA ARG A 171 13.89 5.27 -24.27
C ARG A 171 14.50 4.75 -25.56
N ASP A 172 13.68 4.67 -26.60
CA ASP A 172 14.10 4.22 -27.95
C ASP A 172 14.85 2.88 -27.91
N GLY A 173 14.37 1.95 -27.06
CA GLY A 173 14.98 0.63 -26.87
C GLY A 173 16.31 0.61 -26.12
N LYS A 174 16.73 1.73 -25.53
CA LYS A 174 17.98 1.86 -24.76
C LYS A 174 17.69 2.26 -23.32
N VAL A 175 18.48 1.72 -22.39
CA VAL A 175 18.43 2.13 -20.99
C VAL A 175 18.83 3.61 -20.89
N GLU A 176 18.07 4.39 -20.13
CA GLU A 176 18.38 5.81 -19.88
C GLU A 176 19.75 5.95 -19.19
N PRO A 177 20.72 6.67 -19.80
CA PRO A 177 22.07 6.81 -19.24
C PRO A 177 22.10 7.41 -17.84
N ALA A 178 21.13 8.28 -17.52
CA ALA A 178 21.03 8.91 -16.21
C ALA A 178 20.78 7.92 -15.08
N LEU A 179 20.02 6.84 -15.33
CA LEU A 179 19.82 5.78 -14.35
C LEU A 179 21.09 4.96 -14.16
N VAL A 180 21.78 4.62 -15.25
CA VAL A 180 23.05 3.87 -15.18
C VAL A 180 24.09 4.64 -14.37
N ALA A 181 24.24 5.94 -14.63
CA ALA A 181 25.16 6.80 -13.88
C ALA A 181 24.77 6.91 -12.40
N ALA A 182 23.47 6.94 -12.09
CA ALA A 182 22.98 7.07 -10.72
C ALA A 182 23.20 5.83 -9.85
N LEU A 183 23.56 4.67 -10.42
CA LEU A 183 23.91 3.47 -9.65
C LEU A 183 25.13 3.67 -8.73
N THR A 184 25.99 4.64 -9.03
CA THR A 184 27.19 4.96 -8.25
C THR A 184 27.15 6.40 -7.70
N ASP A 185 25.97 7.00 -7.60
CA ASP A 185 25.82 8.36 -7.07
C ASP A 185 26.16 8.43 -5.58
N GLN A 186 26.63 9.58 -5.11
CA GLN A 186 26.92 9.79 -3.68
C GLN A 186 25.64 9.70 -2.83
N ALA A 187 24.50 10.14 -3.37
CA ALA A 187 23.22 10.10 -2.66
C ALA A 187 22.59 8.71 -2.72
N ALA A 188 22.39 8.08 -1.55
CA ALA A 188 21.76 6.76 -1.43
C ALA A 188 20.37 6.70 -2.08
N VAL A 189 19.55 7.75 -1.90
CA VAL A 189 18.21 7.85 -2.50
C VAL A 189 18.23 7.70 -4.03
N LYS A 190 19.27 8.20 -4.71
CA LYS A 190 19.43 8.09 -6.16
C LYS A 190 19.88 6.69 -6.57
N ARG A 191 20.82 6.10 -5.82
CA ARG A 191 21.25 4.70 -6.04
C ARG A 191 20.08 3.73 -5.88
N ALA A 192 19.28 3.88 -4.82
CA ALA A 192 18.08 3.08 -4.58
C ALA A 192 17.09 3.20 -5.75
N ALA A 193 16.87 4.43 -6.25
CA ALA A 193 15.90 4.70 -7.31
C ALA A 193 16.33 4.09 -8.64
N ALA A 194 17.59 4.32 -9.01
CA ALA A 194 18.16 3.77 -10.22
C ALA A 194 18.23 2.24 -10.18
N GLY A 195 18.71 1.68 -9.09
CA GLY A 195 18.82 0.24 -8.91
C GLY A 195 17.48 -0.46 -9.00
N ALA A 196 16.46 0.03 -8.29
CA ALA A 196 15.12 -0.56 -8.30
C ALA A 196 14.42 -0.41 -9.67
N ALA A 197 14.56 0.75 -10.33
CA ALA A 197 13.98 0.97 -11.65
C ALA A 197 14.59 0.03 -12.70
N LEU A 198 15.91 -0.14 -12.71
CA LEU A 198 16.58 -1.05 -13.63
C LEU A 198 16.32 -2.53 -13.29
N ALA A 199 16.28 -2.89 -12.00
CA ALA A 199 15.94 -4.24 -11.55
C ALA A 199 14.54 -4.67 -12.02
N SER A 200 13.59 -3.75 -12.05
CA SER A 200 12.18 -3.98 -12.42
C SER A 200 11.99 -4.29 -13.92
N LEU A 201 12.95 -3.92 -14.77
CA LEU A 201 12.85 -4.13 -16.21
C LEU A 201 12.82 -5.62 -16.58
N PRO A 202 12.10 -6.02 -17.65
CA PRO A 202 12.12 -7.39 -18.16
C PRO A 202 13.50 -7.81 -18.67
N LEU A 203 13.76 -9.12 -18.73
CA LEU A 203 15.03 -9.66 -19.25
C LEU A 203 15.20 -9.35 -20.74
N ALA A 204 16.46 -9.22 -21.18
CA ALA A 204 16.85 -8.74 -22.51
C ALA A 204 16.28 -9.60 -23.67
N GLU A 205 16.10 -10.90 -23.47
CA GLU A 205 15.57 -11.82 -24.50
C GLU A 205 14.14 -11.48 -24.95
N ALA A 206 13.35 -10.80 -24.11
CA ALA A 206 11.99 -10.37 -24.45
C ALA A 206 11.90 -8.91 -24.93
N SER A 207 12.98 -8.12 -24.83
CA SER A 207 12.90 -6.66 -24.93
C SER A 207 13.81 -6.02 -25.99
N GLY A 208 14.77 -6.75 -26.57
CA GLY A 208 15.65 -6.21 -27.63
C GLY A 208 16.59 -5.08 -27.16
N ILE A 209 16.77 -4.91 -25.84
CA ILE A 209 17.58 -3.85 -25.24
C ILE A 209 19.03 -4.32 -25.08
N ALA A 210 19.99 -3.55 -25.60
CA ALA A 210 21.41 -3.90 -25.66
C ALA A 210 22.19 -3.83 -24.33
N LEU A 211 21.54 -3.49 -23.21
CA LEU A 211 22.10 -3.53 -21.86
C LEU A 211 21.28 -4.52 -21.03
N ALA A 212 21.93 -5.53 -20.44
CA ALA A 212 21.31 -6.40 -19.45
C ALA A 212 20.79 -5.55 -18.27
N PRO A 213 19.47 -5.33 -18.12
CA PRO A 213 18.93 -4.38 -17.14
C PRO A 213 19.21 -4.79 -15.68
N ARG A 214 19.52 -6.08 -15.48
CA ARG A 214 19.91 -6.68 -14.19
C ARG A 214 21.37 -7.11 -14.17
N GLY A 215 22.21 -6.42 -14.93
CA GLY A 215 23.64 -6.70 -15.02
C GLY A 215 24.35 -6.58 -13.67
N PRO A 216 25.64 -6.97 -13.61
CA PRO A 216 26.43 -6.97 -12.38
C PRO A 216 26.39 -5.67 -11.59
N SER A 217 26.23 -4.52 -12.26
CA SER A 217 26.14 -3.20 -11.61
C SER A 217 24.91 -3.03 -10.73
N VAL A 218 23.74 -3.55 -11.12
CA VAL A 218 22.53 -3.49 -10.27
C VAL A 218 22.66 -4.47 -9.11
N ARG A 219 23.19 -5.67 -9.36
CA ARG A 219 23.43 -6.68 -8.31
C ARG A 219 24.42 -6.23 -7.25
N LYS A 220 25.41 -5.41 -7.59
CA LYS A 220 26.32 -4.79 -6.61
C LYS A 220 25.60 -3.96 -5.55
N LEU A 221 24.43 -3.39 -5.85
CA LEU A 221 23.64 -2.61 -4.89
C LEU A 221 22.97 -3.47 -3.81
N LEU A 222 22.92 -4.80 -3.97
CA LEU A 222 22.57 -5.71 -2.86
C LEU A 222 23.62 -5.69 -1.74
N LEU A 223 24.81 -5.15 -2.00
CA LEU A 223 25.90 -4.95 -1.06
C LEU A 223 26.11 -3.45 -0.74
N ASP A 224 25.17 -2.58 -1.10
CA ASP A 224 25.29 -1.15 -0.81
C ASP A 224 25.39 -0.92 0.70
N PRO A 225 26.20 0.05 1.18
CA PRO A 225 26.27 0.37 2.61
C PRO A 225 24.92 0.84 3.19
N ASP A 226 24.05 1.44 2.37
CA ASP A 226 22.75 1.96 2.81
C ASP A 226 21.65 0.88 2.76
N ALA A 227 20.96 0.68 3.89
CA ALA A 227 19.93 -0.35 4.03
C ALA A 227 18.72 -0.12 3.11
N GLN A 228 18.35 1.13 2.83
CA GLN A 228 17.23 1.47 1.95
C GLN A 228 17.55 1.17 0.49
N VAL A 229 18.82 1.31 0.09
CA VAL A 229 19.28 0.86 -1.23
C VAL A 229 19.12 -0.65 -1.34
N ARG A 230 19.61 -1.41 -0.35
CA ARG A 230 19.49 -2.88 -0.33
C ARG A 230 18.02 -3.33 -0.35
N LEU A 231 17.16 -2.69 0.44
CA LEU A 231 15.73 -3.00 0.53
C LEU A 231 15.03 -2.84 -0.82
N ARG A 232 15.11 -1.64 -1.42
CA ARG A 232 14.39 -1.32 -2.66
C ARG A 232 14.90 -2.14 -3.83
N VAL A 233 16.22 -2.29 -3.97
CA VAL A 233 16.81 -3.10 -5.04
C VAL A 233 16.49 -4.58 -4.83
N GLY A 234 16.59 -5.08 -3.60
CA GLY A 234 16.27 -6.46 -3.27
C GLY A 234 14.82 -6.83 -3.58
N LEU A 235 13.86 -5.99 -3.19
CA LEU A 235 12.44 -6.22 -3.48
C LEU A 235 12.16 -6.18 -4.99
N ALA A 236 12.77 -5.25 -5.72
CA ALA A 236 12.62 -5.17 -7.18
C ALA A 236 13.21 -6.39 -7.91
N LEU A 237 14.35 -6.91 -7.44
CA LEU A 237 14.96 -8.13 -7.97
C LEU A 237 14.15 -9.39 -7.62
N ALA A 238 13.64 -9.50 -6.39
CA ALA A 238 12.75 -10.57 -5.96
C ALA A 238 11.44 -10.58 -6.79
N ALA A 239 10.87 -9.41 -7.09
CA ALA A 239 9.72 -9.26 -8.00
C ALA A 239 9.95 -9.80 -9.41
N ARG A 240 11.21 -10.08 -9.75
CA ARG A 240 11.64 -10.66 -11.02
C ARG A 240 12.30 -12.04 -10.88
N GLY A 241 12.07 -12.71 -9.75
CA GLY A 241 12.47 -14.09 -9.51
C GLY A 241 13.94 -14.26 -9.16
N ASP A 242 14.65 -13.17 -8.86
CA ASP A 242 16.06 -13.22 -8.51
C ASP A 242 16.26 -13.70 -7.07
N LYS A 243 16.60 -14.98 -6.93
CA LYS A 243 16.74 -15.64 -5.62
C LYS A 243 17.90 -15.07 -4.79
N ASP A 244 18.89 -14.45 -5.43
CA ASP A 244 20.05 -13.89 -4.73
C ASP A 244 19.69 -12.64 -3.92
N ALA A 245 18.53 -12.03 -4.19
CA ALA A 245 18.01 -10.92 -3.40
C ALA A 245 17.48 -11.38 -2.03
N VAL A 246 16.98 -12.61 -1.91
CA VAL A 246 16.27 -13.08 -0.71
C VAL A 246 17.17 -13.12 0.53
N PRO A 247 18.41 -13.64 0.50
CA PRO A 247 19.32 -13.57 1.65
C PRO A 247 19.59 -12.14 2.13
N VAL A 248 19.66 -11.18 1.21
CA VAL A 248 19.90 -9.77 1.55
C VAL A 248 18.67 -9.16 2.21
N LEU A 249 17.47 -9.45 1.68
CA LEU A 249 16.22 -9.01 2.30
C LEU A 249 16.06 -9.59 3.71
N ILE A 250 16.37 -10.88 3.91
CA ILE A 250 16.35 -11.52 5.23
C ILE A 250 17.27 -10.79 6.22
N ARG A 251 18.47 -10.38 5.80
CA ARG A 251 19.41 -9.64 6.66
C ARG A 251 18.88 -8.28 7.12
N LEU A 252 18.03 -7.63 6.33
CA LEU A 252 17.49 -6.31 6.70
C LEU A 252 16.57 -6.38 7.93
N ILE A 253 16.03 -7.55 8.26
CA ILE A 253 15.09 -7.77 9.38
C ILE A 253 15.64 -7.22 10.72
N ASP A 254 16.96 -7.30 10.97
CA ASP A 254 17.58 -6.80 12.21
C ASP A 254 18.48 -5.57 12.03
N GLU A 255 18.52 -4.98 10.83
CA GLU A 255 19.29 -3.77 10.52
C GLU A 255 18.42 -2.50 10.49
N ASP A 256 17.12 -2.62 10.23
CA ASP A 256 16.16 -1.50 10.10
C ASP A 256 14.99 -1.61 11.12
N PRO A 257 14.35 -0.49 11.51
CA PRO A 257 13.14 -0.51 12.32
C PRO A 257 12.02 -1.34 11.69
N LEU A 258 11.19 -1.98 12.54
CA LEU A 258 10.22 -2.97 12.11
C LEU A 258 9.15 -2.40 11.16
N GLU A 259 8.87 -1.10 11.22
CA GLU A 259 7.96 -0.40 10.28
C GLU A 259 8.46 -0.43 8.83
N ARG A 260 9.77 -0.60 8.61
CA ARG A 260 10.40 -0.67 7.29
C ARG A 260 10.59 -2.11 6.78
N ASN A 261 10.60 -3.09 7.68
CA ASN A 261 10.81 -4.51 7.36
C ASN A 261 9.51 -5.30 7.12
N GLY A 262 8.34 -4.72 7.35
CA GLY A 262 7.06 -5.39 7.11
C GLY A 262 6.93 -5.98 5.71
N LEU A 263 7.43 -5.27 4.69
CA LEU A 263 7.48 -5.72 3.30
C LEU A 263 8.30 -7.00 3.09
N VAL A 264 9.42 -7.11 3.80
CA VAL A 264 10.30 -8.29 3.74
C VAL A 264 9.61 -9.47 4.39
N LEU A 265 9.05 -9.28 5.59
CA LEU A 265 8.37 -10.35 6.32
C LEU A 265 7.14 -10.87 5.54
N GLU A 266 6.39 -9.98 4.90
CA GLU A 266 5.25 -10.36 4.08
C GLU A 266 5.66 -11.09 2.79
N LEU A 267 6.75 -10.67 2.15
CA LEU A 267 7.32 -11.42 1.03
C LEU A 267 7.70 -12.84 1.46
N LEU A 268 8.39 -12.97 2.59
CA LEU A 268 8.89 -14.25 3.10
C LEU A 268 7.73 -15.17 3.51
N ASP A 269 6.70 -14.65 4.16
CA ASP A 269 5.50 -15.42 4.52
C ASP A 269 4.76 -15.95 3.27
N ARG A 270 4.60 -15.10 2.25
CA ARG A 270 4.04 -15.50 0.95
C ARG A 270 4.91 -16.50 0.22
N LEU A 271 6.23 -16.35 0.29
CA LEU A 271 7.19 -17.28 -0.30
C LEU A 271 7.15 -18.65 0.39
N ALA A 272 6.82 -18.67 1.67
CA ALA A 272 6.60 -19.87 2.45
C ALA A 272 5.18 -20.43 2.33
N ASP A 273 4.32 -19.87 1.47
CA ASP A 273 2.91 -20.23 1.29
C ASP A 273 2.14 -20.28 2.63
N GLY A 274 2.43 -19.32 3.52
CA GLY A 274 1.85 -19.22 4.85
C GLY A 274 2.37 -20.27 5.84
N LYS A 275 3.47 -20.98 5.54
CA LYS A 275 4.13 -21.94 6.45
C LYS A 275 5.49 -21.37 6.91
N PRO A 276 5.49 -20.33 7.77
CA PRO A 276 6.72 -19.70 8.23
C PRO A 276 7.61 -20.68 9.02
N PRO A 277 8.88 -20.32 9.27
CA PRO A 277 9.80 -21.14 10.05
C PRO A 277 9.20 -21.52 11.42
N PRO A 278 9.37 -22.76 11.90
CA PRO A 278 8.86 -23.17 13.20
C PRO A 278 9.55 -22.39 14.33
N GLY A 279 8.77 -21.97 15.33
CA GLY A 279 9.29 -21.25 16.50
C GLY A 279 9.60 -19.78 16.28
N MET A 280 9.01 -19.15 15.25
CA MET A 280 9.09 -17.70 15.03
C MET A 280 8.69 -16.92 16.29
N PRO A 281 9.50 -15.93 16.73
CA PRO A 281 9.18 -15.12 17.91
C PRO A 281 7.91 -14.28 17.69
N VAL A 282 7.17 -14.03 18.77
CA VAL A 282 6.00 -13.14 18.76
C VAL A 282 6.46 -11.72 18.42
N ALA A 283 5.69 -11.01 17.58
CA ALA A 283 6.04 -9.68 17.07
C ALA A 283 6.30 -8.63 18.18
N ASP A 284 5.77 -8.84 19.39
CA ASP A 284 5.96 -7.96 20.55
C ASP A 284 7.27 -8.18 21.32
N GLN A 285 8.07 -9.22 21.01
CA GLN A 285 9.25 -9.59 21.79
C GLN A 285 10.56 -8.91 21.38
N GLN A 286 10.56 -7.92 20.47
CA GLN A 286 11.78 -7.22 20.03
C GLN A 286 12.96 -8.18 19.79
N ALA A 287 12.72 -9.26 19.05
CA ALA A 287 13.76 -10.25 18.73
C ALA A 287 14.05 -10.32 17.21
N PRO A 288 14.36 -9.20 16.55
CA PRO A 288 14.57 -9.18 15.10
C PRO A 288 15.73 -10.09 14.68
N GLN A 289 16.76 -10.25 15.52
CA GLN A 289 17.87 -11.17 15.26
C GLN A 289 17.40 -12.63 15.21
N LYS A 290 16.49 -13.04 16.10
CA LYS A 290 15.93 -14.41 16.11
C LYS A 290 15.03 -14.65 14.91
N CYS A 291 14.21 -13.65 14.56
CA CYS A 291 13.37 -13.68 13.35
C CYS A 291 14.23 -13.84 12.09
N ARG A 292 15.30 -13.05 11.96
CA ARG A 292 16.26 -13.18 10.86
C ARG A 292 16.86 -14.59 10.81
N GLN A 293 17.41 -15.08 11.91
CA GLN A 293 18.07 -16.40 11.97
C GLN A 293 17.11 -17.54 11.58
N ALA A 294 15.85 -17.47 11.99
CA ALA A 294 14.82 -18.44 11.62
C ALA A 294 14.56 -18.44 10.10
N TRP A 295 14.45 -17.25 9.49
CA TRP A 295 14.30 -17.10 8.04
C TRP A 295 15.56 -17.50 7.26
N GLU A 296 16.76 -17.22 7.78
CA GLU A 296 18.02 -17.67 7.17
C GLU A 296 18.12 -19.19 7.11
N ALA A 297 17.78 -19.87 8.22
CA ALA A 297 17.74 -21.32 8.27
C ALA A 297 16.70 -21.89 7.30
N TRP A 298 15.49 -21.32 7.30
CA TRP A 298 14.43 -21.74 6.38
C TRP A 298 14.85 -21.57 4.92
N TRP A 299 15.41 -20.41 4.55
CA TRP A 299 15.86 -20.17 3.19
C TRP A 299 16.94 -21.18 2.77
N LYS A 300 17.91 -21.46 3.63
CA LYS A 300 18.95 -22.47 3.37
C LYS A 300 18.34 -23.84 3.00
N ASP A 301 17.29 -24.26 3.68
CA ASP A 301 16.65 -25.56 3.45
C ASP A 301 15.67 -25.60 2.26
N HIS A 302 15.20 -24.44 1.79
CA HIS A 302 14.12 -24.34 0.80
C HIS A 302 14.54 -23.69 -0.53
N HIS A 303 15.63 -22.93 -0.58
CA HIS A 303 16.00 -22.10 -1.75
C HIS A 303 16.15 -22.88 -3.07
N ASP A 304 16.62 -24.13 -3.02
CA ASP A 304 16.75 -25.01 -4.19
C ASP A 304 15.39 -25.43 -4.77
N LYS A 305 14.36 -25.52 -3.93
CA LYS A 305 12.99 -25.92 -4.31
C LYS A 305 12.14 -24.74 -4.75
N ILE A 306 12.58 -23.52 -4.44
CA ILE A 306 11.87 -22.30 -4.81
C ILE A 306 12.22 -21.96 -6.26
N GLU A 307 11.23 -22.09 -7.13
CA GLU A 307 11.31 -21.67 -8.52
C GLU A 307 11.28 -20.13 -8.62
N PRO A 308 12.02 -19.51 -9.55
CA PRO A 308 11.96 -18.06 -9.78
C PRO A 308 10.54 -17.53 -9.94
N ALA A 309 9.67 -18.28 -10.63
CA ALA A 309 8.26 -17.92 -10.82
C ALA A 309 7.45 -17.91 -9.50
N HIS A 310 7.82 -18.74 -8.52
CA HIS A 310 7.22 -18.68 -7.18
C HIS A 310 7.63 -17.38 -6.49
N LEU A 311 8.91 -17.05 -6.50
CA LEU A 311 9.42 -15.80 -5.94
C LEU A 311 8.79 -14.56 -6.61
N GLU A 312 8.62 -14.58 -7.94
CA GLU A 312 7.89 -13.52 -8.64
C GLU A 312 6.45 -13.38 -8.15
N ARG A 313 5.72 -14.50 -8.00
CA ARG A 313 4.33 -14.47 -7.49
C ARG A 313 4.26 -13.98 -6.06
N ALA A 314 5.15 -14.46 -5.18
CA ALA A 314 5.21 -14.03 -3.78
C ALA A 314 5.53 -12.53 -3.65
N SER A 315 6.33 -12.00 -4.58
CA SER A 315 6.72 -10.59 -4.63
C SER A 315 5.69 -9.68 -5.31
N ARG A 316 4.77 -10.24 -6.11
CA ARG A 316 3.67 -9.50 -6.72
C ARG A 316 2.53 -9.41 -5.71
N ALA A 317 2.03 -8.21 -5.44
CA ALA A 317 0.60 -8.07 -5.30
C ALA A 317 0.05 -8.35 -6.70
N LEU A 318 -0.67 -9.47 -6.92
CA LEU A 318 -1.16 -9.87 -8.24
C LEU A 318 -2.11 -8.82 -8.85
N GLY A 319 -2.48 -7.80 -8.08
CA GLY A 319 -3.27 -6.65 -8.50
C GLY A 319 -4.74 -6.99 -8.64
N PHE A 320 -5.15 -8.17 -8.14
CA PHE A 320 -6.56 -8.53 -8.09
C PHE A 320 -7.18 -7.99 -6.81
N THR A 321 -8.47 -7.70 -6.87
CA THR A 321 -9.24 -7.26 -5.70
C THR A 321 -10.39 -8.21 -5.51
N LEU A 322 -10.39 -8.90 -4.37
CA LEU A 322 -11.50 -9.75 -3.95
C LEU A 322 -12.48 -8.91 -3.13
N LEU A 323 -13.74 -8.90 -3.53
CA LEU A 323 -14.80 -8.07 -2.96
C LEU A 323 -15.94 -8.93 -2.44
N VAL A 324 -16.56 -8.49 -1.36
CA VAL A 324 -17.80 -9.07 -0.83
C VAL A 324 -18.92 -8.03 -0.95
N LEU A 325 -19.90 -8.35 -1.80
CA LEU A 325 -21.09 -7.54 -2.07
C LEU A 325 -22.26 -8.15 -1.30
N LEU A 326 -22.47 -7.66 -0.08
CA LEU A 326 -23.28 -8.34 0.93
C LEU A 326 -24.74 -8.49 0.47
N ASP A 327 -25.35 -7.41 -0.02
CA ASP A 327 -26.79 -7.40 -0.37
C ASP A 327 -27.09 -8.22 -1.62
N LEU A 328 -26.07 -8.49 -2.43
CA LEU A 328 -26.18 -9.28 -3.66
C LEU A 328 -25.82 -10.75 -3.47
N ASN A 329 -25.51 -11.19 -2.24
CA ASN A 329 -25.05 -12.56 -1.99
C ASN A 329 -23.84 -12.95 -2.87
N THR A 330 -22.98 -11.97 -3.16
CA THR A 330 -21.99 -12.07 -4.23
C THR A 330 -20.58 -11.83 -3.72
N VAL A 331 -19.64 -12.62 -4.24
CA VAL A 331 -18.20 -12.40 -4.10
C VAL A 331 -17.61 -12.24 -5.50
N GLU A 332 -16.80 -11.20 -5.70
CA GLU A 332 -16.20 -10.89 -7.00
C GLU A 332 -14.68 -10.79 -6.90
N LEU A 333 -13.98 -11.29 -7.91
CA LEU A 333 -12.56 -11.04 -8.11
C LEU A 333 -12.40 -10.12 -9.33
N LEU A 334 -11.87 -8.92 -9.09
CA LEU A 334 -11.55 -7.96 -10.14
C LEU A 334 -10.05 -8.00 -10.46
N ASP A 335 -9.69 -7.71 -11.70
CA ASP A 335 -8.29 -7.43 -12.06
C ASP A 335 -7.88 -5.98 -11.73
N ARG A 336 -6.63 -5.65 -12.06
CA ARG A 336 -6.05 -4.31 -11.82
C ARG A 336 -6.79 -3.19 -12.55
N ALA A 337 -7.39 -3.48 -13.70
CA ALA A 337 -8.17 -2.51 -14.47
C ALA A 337 -9.63 -2.42 -13.98
N GLY A 338 -10.00 -3.18 -12.93
CA GLY A 338 -11.35 -3.24 -12.39
C GLY A 338 -12.29 -4.17 -13.15
N ASN A 339 -11.79 -4.96 -14.10
CA ASN A 339 -12.64 -5.90 -14.84
C ASN A 339 -12.93 -7.13 -14.00
N LEU A 340 -14.18 -7.57 -14.01
CA LEU A 340 -14.60 -8.82 -13.39
C LEU A 340 -13.87 -10.02 -14.03
N ARG A 341 -13.20 -10.82 -13.20
CA ARG A 341 -12.51 -12.06 -13.62
C ARG A 341 -13.21 -13.31 -13.14
N TRP A 342 -13.88 -13.22 -12.00
CA TRP A 342 -14.55 -14.35 -11.40
C TRP A 342 -15.59 -13.88 -10.38
N LYS A 343 -16.65 -14.67 -10.19
CA LYS A 343 -17.65 -14.41 -9.16
C LYS A 343 -18.37 -15.67 -8.66
N ILE A 344 -18.93 -15.55 -7.47
CA ILE A 344 -19.98 -16.42 -6.91
C ILE A 344 -21.17 -15.52 -6.59
N THR A 345 -22.40 -15.94 -6.92
CA THR A 345 -23.61 -15.09 -6.80
C THR A 345 -24.70 -15.68 -5.89
N ASP A 346 -24.42 -16.79 -5.23
CA ASP A 346 -25.34 -17.56 -4.39
C ASP A 346 -24.74 -17.85 -3.01
N ALA A 347 -23.82 -17.01 -2.54
CA ALA A 347 -23.29 -17.08 -1.18
C ALA A 347 -24.21 -16.30 -0.24
N LEU A 348 -24.98 -16.96 0.64
CA LEU A 348 -26.07 -16.28 1.36
C LEU A 348 -25.54 -15.42 2.52
N MET A 349 -25.64 -14.11 2.34
CA MET A 349 -25.14 -13.05 3.22
C MET A 349 -23.69 -13.31 3.65
N PRO A 350 -22.73 -13.26 2.71
CA PRO A 350 -21.35 -13.60 2.97
C PRO A 350 -20.70 -12.49 3.80
N LEU A 351 -20.17 -12.83 4.99
CA LEU A 351 -19.53 -11.84 5.88
C LEU A 351 -18.01 -11.85 5.81
N ASP A 352 -17.41 -12.95 5.35
CA ASP A 352 -15.98 -13.03 5.07
C ASP A 352 -15.71 -14.00 3.93
N VAL A 353 -14.57 -13.77 3.27
CA VAL A 353 -14.02 -14.64 2.26
C VAL A 353 -12.50 -14.74 2.41
N GLN A 354 -11.97 -15.93 2.15
CA GLN A 354 -10.54 -16.14 1.97
C GLN A 354 -10.30 -16.87 0.64
N TRP A 355 -9.49 -16.27 -0.23
CA TRP A 355 -8.91 -17.01 -1.34
C TRP A 355 -7.88 -18.01 -0.81
N LEU A 356 -8.01 -19.29 -1.15
CA LEU A 356 -7.13 -20.32 -0.58
C LEU A 356 -5.78 -20.39 -1.32
N PRO A 357 -4.69 -20.81 -0.64
CA PRO A 357 -3.34 -20.83 -1.21
C PRO A 357 -3.18 -21.70 -2.46
N ASP A 358 -4.03 -22.72 -2.65
CA ASP A 358 -4.03 -23.55 -3.86
C ASP A 358 -4.41 -22.78 -5.14
N GLY A 359 -4.99 -21.59 -4.99
CA GLY A 359 -5.40 -20.74 -6.10
C GLY A 359 -6.69 -21.20 -6.79
N GLN A 360 -7.33 -22.28 -6.33
CA GLN A 360 -8.48 -22.94 -6.97
C GLN A 360 -9.75 -22.91 -6.11
N HIS A 361 -9.65 -22.53 -4.84
CA HIS A 361 -10.77 -22.51 -3.92
C HIS A 361 -10.89 -21.19 -3.16
N VAL A 362 -12.11 -20.93 -2.69
CA VAL A 362 -12.42 -19.88 -1.72
C VAL A 362 -13.10 -20.49 -0.50
N LEU A 363 -12.84 -19.94 0.67
CA LEU A 363 -13.53 -20.24 1.90
C LEU A 363 -14.46 -19.08 2.26
N LEU A 364 -15.73 -19.36 2.53
CA LEU A 364 -16.79 -18.39 2.75
C LEU A 364 -17.44 -18.59 4.11
N ALA A 365 -17.69 -17.50 4.83
CA ALA A 365 -18.59 -17.47 5.97
C ALA A 365 -19.96 -16.94 5.53
N GLU A 366 -20.94 -17.84 5.42
CA GLU A 366 -22.28 -17.54 4.90
C GLU A 366 -23.28 -17.47 6.05
N TYR A 367 -23.58 -16.25 6.49
CA TYR A 367 -24.33 -16.03 7.73
C TYR A 367 -25.77 -16.55 7.62
N GLN A 368 -26.46 -16.24 6.53
CA GLN A 368 -27.85 -16.69 6.33
C GLN A 368 -27.93 -18.18 5.99
N ALA A 369 -26.91 -18.74 5.34
CA ALA A 369 -26.86 -20.18 5.07
C ALA A 369 -26.53 -21.02 6.32
N LYS A 370 -26.15 -20.36 7.44
CA LYS A 370 -25.71 -21.00 8.69
C LYS A 370 -24.58 -22.01 8.44
N CYS A 371 -23.59 -21.60 7.65
CA CYS A 371 -22.44 -22.46 7.38
C CYS A 371 -21.18 -21.70 7.00
N VAL A 372 -20.06 -22.40 7.12
CA VAL A 372 -18.82 -22.11 6.40
C VAL A 372 -18.73 -23.08 5.23
N SER A 373 -18.46 -22.59 4.03
CA SER A 373 -18.30 -23.40 2.82
C SER A 373 -16.96 -23.16 2.15
N GLU A 374 -16.37 -24.22 1.61
CA GLU A 374 -15.27 -24.12 0.65
C GLU A 374 -15.85 -24.38 -0.73
N ARG A 375 -15.59 -23.47 -1.66
CA ARG A 375 -16.10 -23.53 -3.03
C ARG A 375 -14.96 -23.47 -4.03
N ASN A 376 -15.05 -24.25 -5.10
CA ASN A 376 -14.08 -24.17 -6.20
C ASN A 376 -14.37 -22.97 -7.12
N LEU A 377 -13.51 -22.74 -8.12
CA LEU A 377 -13.70 -21.63 -9.07
C LEU A 377 -14.93 -21.75 -9.98
N LYS A 378 -15.66 -22.88 -9.97
CA LYS A 378 -16.97 -23.01 -10.63
C LYS A 378 -18.13 -22.64 -9.71
N GLY A 379 -17.84 -22.36 -8.43
CA GLY A 379 -18.84 -22.10 -7.39
C GLY A 379 -19.38 -23.36 -6.69
N GLU A 380 -18.90 -24.55 -7.08
CA GLU A 380 -19.36 -25.81 -6.50
C GLU A 380 -18.81 -25.95 -5.08
N THR A 381 -19.65 -26.36 -4.14
CA THR A 381 -19.24 -26.62 -2.75
C THR A 381 -18.47 -27.93 -2.67
N VAL A 382 -17.18 -27.85 -2.30
CA VAL A 382 -16.29 -29.02 -2.13
C VAL A 382 -16.15 -29.43 -0.67
N TRP A 383 -16.46 -28.52 0.26
CA TRP A 383 -16.51 -28.79 1.70
C TRP A 383 -17.49 -27.84 2.38
N LYS A 384 -18.16 -28.31 3.44
CA LYS A 384 -19.13 -27.51 4.21
C LYS A 384 -19.15 -27.90 5.68
N LYS A 385 -19.19 -26.91 6.56
CA LYS A 385 -19.45 -27.07 8.00
C LYS A 385 -20.66 -26.24 8.39
N ALA A 386 -21.70 -26.89 8.94
CA ALA A 386 -22.83 -26.19 9.55
C ALA A 386 -22.36 -25.48 10.83
N VAL A 387 -22.66 -24.17 10.92
CA VAL A 387 -22.33 -23.29 12.05
C VAL A 387 -23.41 -22.22 12.13
N ASP A 388 -24.00 -21.97 13.29
CA ASP A 388 -24.96 -20.88 13.41
C ASP A 388 -24.25 -19.52 13.58
N GLY A 389 -24.69 -18.53 12.82
CA GLY A 389 -24.10 -17.18 12.83
C GLY A 389 -22.59 -17.09 12.53
N PRO A 390 -22.05 -17.71 11.46
CA PRO A 390 -20.64 -17.58 11.14
C PRO A 390 -20.32 -16.13 10.74
N LEU A 391 -19.43 -15.48 11.50
CA LEU A 391 -18.98 -14.11 11.21
C LEU A 391 -17.78 -14.12 10.25
N MET A 392 -16.99 -15.18 10.30
CA MET A 392 -15.81 -15.36 9.47
C MET A 392 -15.29 -16.80 9.47
N ALA A 393 -14.36 -17.08 8.57
CA ALA A 393 -13.59 -18.32 8.58
C ALA A 393 -12.19 -18.09 8.00
N GLN A 394 -11.21 -18.80 8.54
CA GLN A 394 -9.81 -18.72 8.13
C GLN A 394 -9.24 -20.14 8.03
N ARG A 395 -8.83 -20.54 6.83
CA ARG A 395 -7.99 -21.71 6.61
C ARG A 395 -6.60 -21.41 7.17
N LEU A 396 -6.15 -22.25 8.09
CA LEU A 396 -4.85 -22.17 8.74
C LEU A 396 -3.79 -22.95 7.95
N PRO A 397 -2.49 -22.67 8.16
CA PRO A 397 -1.39 -23.38 7.49
C PRO A 397 -1.37 -24.90 7.76
N SER A 398 -1.92 -25.32 8.90
CA SER A 398 -2.12 -26.74 9.25
C SER A 398 -3.16 -27.45 8.37
N GLY A 399 -3.93 -26.70 7.59
CA GLY A 399 -5.09 -27.20 6.86
C GLY A 399 -6.37 -27.24 7.70
N HIS A 400 -6.31 -26.90 8.99
CA HIS A 400 -7.50 -26.70 9.81
C HIS A 400 -8.22 -25.40 9.46
N THR A 401 -9.48 -25.28 9.88
CA THR A 401 -10.28 -24.06 9.69
C THR A 401 -10.63 -23.45 11.04
N PHE A 402 -10.18 -22.23 11.26
CA PHE A 402 -10.62 -21.38 12.36
C PHE A 402 -11.92 -20.67 11.98
N ILE A 403 -12.90 -20.66 12.88
CA ILE A 403 -14.23 -20.09 12.66
C ILE A 403 -14.62 -19.28 13.91
N ALA A 404 -15.22 -18.11 13.70
CA ALA A 404 -15.79 -17.30 14.77
C ALA A 404 -17.27 -17.05 14.55
N THR A 405 -18.04 -17.18 15.63
CA THR A 405 -19.46 -16.79 15.75
C THR A 405 -19.59 -15.74 16.85
N PRO A 406 -20.77 -15.09 17.02
CA PRO A 406 -20.98 -14.14 18.11
C PRO A 406 -20.70 -14.70 19.51
N HIS A 407 -20.78 -16.02 19.70
CA HIS A 407 -20.69 -16.64 21.03
C HIS A 407 -19.50 -17.59 21.18
N GLN A 408 -18.88 -18.01 20.08
CA GLN A 408 -17.89 -19.09 20.12
C GLN A 408 -16.79 -18.90 19.08
N LEU A 409 -15.56 -19.20 19.49
CA LEU A 409 -14.43 -19.44 18.60
C LEU A 409 -14.23 -20.95 18.50
N MET A 410 -13.85 -21.44 17.33
CA MET A 410 -13.59 -22.86 17.13
C MET A 410 -12.52 -23.10 16.07
N GLU A 411 -11.82 -24.22 16.20
CA GLU A 411 -11.00 -24.76 15.14
C GLU A 411 -11.52 -26.15 14.78
N VAL A 412 -11.69 -26.39 13.48
CA VAL A 412 -12.11 -27.68 12.94
C VAL A 412 -11.01 -28.27 12.08
N ASP A 413 -10.89 -29.59 12.11
CA ASP A 413 -9.98 -30.31 11.23
C ASP A 413 -10.48 -30.29 9.77
N LYS A 414 -9.71 -30.89 8.85
CA LYS A 414 -10.07 -31.00 7.43
C LYS A 414 -11.40 -31.70 7.16
N ASN A 415 -11.88 -32.52 8.10
CA ASN A 415 -13.17 -33.23 7.99
C ASN A 415 -14.31 -32.45 8.65
N GLY A 416 -14.05 -31.27 9.21
CA GLY A 416 -15.04 -30.46 9.92
C GLY A 416 -15.30 -30.90 11.38
N LYS A 417 -14.48 -31.83 11.91
CA LYS A 417 -14.55 -32.21 13.31
C LYS A 417 -13.94 -31.11 14.17
N GLU A 418 -14.64 -30.71 15.23
CA GLU A 418 -14.13 -29.74 16.19
C GLU A 418 -12.92 -30.29 16.93
N VAL A 419 -11.82 -29.54 16.86
CA VAL A 419 -10.58 -29.80 17.58
C VAL A 419 -10.65 -29.14 18.95
N TRP A 420 -11.09 -27.89 18.99
CA TRP A 420 -11.35 -27.14 20.21
C TRP A 420 -12.42 -26.08 19.96
N THR A 421 -13.03 -25.65 21.04
CA THR A 421 -14.00 -24.57 21.07
C THR A 421 -13.74 -23.68 22.28
N TYR A 422 -14.09 -22.41 22.17
CA TYR A 422 -13.92 -21.43 23.23
C TYR A 422 -15.12 -20.48 23.24
N SER A 423 -15.70 -20.28 24.42
CA SER A 423 -16.68 -19.24 24.68
C SER A 423 -16.14 -18.35 25.79
N ARG A 424 -16.41 -17.04 25.72
CA ARG A 424 -15.92 -16.15 26.77
C ARG A 424 -16.66 -16.41 28.09
N PRO A 425 -15.93 -16.50 29.22
CA PRO A 425 -16.56 -16.70 30.52
C PRO A 425 -17.37 -15.48 30.99
N ASP A 426 -17.07 -14.29 30.45
CA ASP A 426 -17.75 -13.03 30.78
C ASP A 426 -19.00 -12.76 29.92
N GLY A 427 -19.38 -13.67 29.02
CA GLY A 427 -20.54 -13.54 28.15
C GLY A 427 -20.41 -12.47 27.06
N GLY A 428 -19.21 -11.89 26.85
CA GLY A 428 -18.96 -10.94 25.76
C GLY A 428 -19.14 -11.59 24.39
N SER A 429 -19.65 -10.82 23.42
CA SER A 429 -19.92 -11.31 22.07
C SER A 429 -18.79 -10.95 21.11
N PHE A 430 -18.28 -11.93 20.35
CA PHE A 430 -17.28 -11.68 19.32
C PHE A 430 -17.92 -10.97 18.13
N MET A 431 -17.30 -9.89 17.67
CA MET A 431 -17.71 -9.17 16.46
C MET A 431 -16.77 -9.47 15.28
N ARG A 432 -15.48 -9.67 15.57
CA ARG A 432 -14.38 -10.00 14.65
C ARG A 432 -13.31 -10.79 15.39
N ALA A 433 -12.55 -11.63 14.70
CA ALA A 433 -11.50 -12.44 15.33
C ALA A 433 -10.45 -12.96 14.33
N THR A 434 -9.17 -12.62 14.37
CA THR A 434 -8.18 -13.24 13.47
C THR A 434 -7.29 -14.18 14.26
N LYS A 435 -7.10 -15.42 13.80
CA LYS A 435 -6.10 -16.32 14.38
C LYS A 435 -4.74 -16.07 13.74
N LEU A 436 -3.74 -15.92 14.60
CA LEU A 436 -2.41 -15.45 14.23
C LEU A 436 -1.42 -16.62 14.19
N HIS A 437 -0.26 -16.38 13.59
CA HIS A 437 0.74 -17.43 13.34
C HIS A 437 1.33 -18.02 14.64
N ASP A 438 1.34 -17.23 15.71
CA ASP A 438 1.81 -17.60 17.05
C ASP A 438 0.76 -18.41 17.84
N GLY A 439 -0.45 -18.55 17.28
CA GLY A 439 -1.56 -19.24 17.91
C GLY A 439 -2.50 -18.34 18.71
N ASP A 440 -2.15 -17.06 18.87
CA ASP A 440 -3.02 -16.08 19.49
C ASP A 440 -4.24 -15.75 18.62
N ILE A 441 -5.23 -15.13 19.24
CA ILE A 441 -6.42 -14.66 18.55
C ILE A 441 -6.64 -13.18 18.89
N ALA A 442 -6.67 -12.33 17.88
CA ALA A 442 -7.01 -10.93 18.00
C ALA A 442 -8.49 -10.72 17.72
N CYS A 443 -9.23 -10.21 18.68
CA CYS A 443 -10.68 -10.09 18.62
C CYS A 443 -11.14 -8.64 18.80
N ILE A 444 -12.29 -8.32 18.22
CA ILE A 444 -13.14 -7.24 18.70
C ILE A 444 -14.32 -7.87 19.42
N VAL A 445 -14.54 -7.49 20.67
CA VAL A 445 -15.59 -8.06 21.54
C VAL A 445 -16.52 -6.95 22.03
N GLN A 446 -17.82 -7.20 21.99
CA GLN A 446 -18.85 -6.33 22.56
C GLN A 446 -19.30 -6.83 23.94
N PHE A 447 -19.54 -5.91 24.87
CA PHE A 447 -19.97 -6.23 26.24
C PHE A 447 -21.33 -5.61 26.61
N GLY A 448 -22.18 -6.41 27.25
CA GLY A 448 -23.26 -5.92 28.13
C GLY A 448 -24.35 -5.04 27.51
N GLY A 449 -24.69 -5.18 26.22
CA GLY A 449 -25.77 -4.43 25.56
C GLY A 449 -25.52 -2.92 25.40
N VAL A 450 -24.44 -2.40 25.99
CA VAL A 450 -23.94 -1.03 25.78
C VAL A 450 -23.06 -1.04 24.52
N VAL A 451 -22.99 0.08 23.82
CA VAL A 451 -22.21 0.28 22.59
C VAL A 451 -20.67 0.22 22.81
N ARG A 452 -20.18 -0.39 23.89
CA ARG A 452 -18.73 -0.48 24.14
C ARG A 452 -18.18 -1.76 23.54
N SER A 453 -17.19 -1.60 22.68
CA SER A 453 -16.38 -2.68 22.15
C SER A 453 -14.94 -2.57 22.64
N ARG A 454 -14.28 -3.70 22.82
CA ARG A 454 -12.85 -3.75 23.13
C ARG A 454 -12.11 -4.53 22.07
N TYR A 455 -10.90 -4.07 21.75
CA TYR A 455 -9.90 -4.98 21.23
C TYR A 455 -9.49 -5.94 22.35
N VAL A 456 -9.37 -7.22 22.03
CA VAL A 456 -8.93 -8.26 22.97
C VAL A 456 -7.93 -9.18 22.27
N ARG A 457 -6.76 -9.36 22.89
CA ARG A 457 -5.80 -10.39 22.53
C ARG A 457 -5.98 -11.61 23.44
N LEU A 458 -6.24 -12.76 22.84
CA LEU A 458 -6.36 -14.04 23.52
C LEU A 458 -5.12 -14.89 23.24
N THR A 459 -4.41 -15.30 24.29
CA THR A 459 -3.23 -16.18 24.21
C THR A 459 -3.61 -17.59 24.66
N PRO A 460 -3.08 -18.65 24.01
CA PRO A 460 -3.27 -20.02 24.48
C PRO A 460 -2.86 -20.22 25.94
N ALA A 461 -3.70 -20.88 26.73
CA ALA A 461 -3.49 -21.18 28.14
C ALA A 461 -3.95 -22.62 28.45
N GLY A 462 -3.08 -23.60 28.21
CA GLY A 462 -3.41 -25.01 28.33
C GLY A 462 -4.43 -25.43 27.27
N LYS A 463 -5.63 -25.84 27.70
CA LYS A 463 -6.76 -26.17 26.80
C LYS A 463 -7.70 -24.99 26.55
N ASP A 464 -7.41 -23.84 27.13
CA ASP A 464 -8.26 -22.64 27.11
C ASP A 464 -7.47 -21.43 26.57
N PHE A 465 -8.06 -20.24 26.63
CA PHE A 465 -7.43 -18.97 26.26
C PHE A 465 -7.52 -17.97 27.40
N LYS A 466 -6.45 -17.19 27.56
CA LYS A 466 -6.40 -16.07 28.50
C LYS A 466 -6.37 -14.75 27.74
N GLU A 467 -7.13 -13.76 28.21
CA GLU A 467 -6.99 -12.38 27.78
C GLU A 467 -5.64 -11.82 28.26
N SER A 468 -4.74 -11.53 27.32
CA SER A 468 -3.40 -11.01 27.59
C SER A 468 -3.34 -9.48 27.51
N LYS A 469 -4.11 -8.89 26.60
CA LYS A 469 -4.23 -7.44 26.41
C LYS A 469 -5.64 -7.06 25.97
N SER A 470 -6.13 -5.91 26.42
CA SER A 470 -7.36 -5.32 25.90
C SER A 470 -7.41 -3.81 26.11
N TRP A 471 -8.14 -3.12 25.24
CA TRP A 471 -8.44 -1.69 25.35
C TRP A 471 -9.75 -1.36 24.63
N ASP A 472 -10.35 -0.23 25.00
CA ASP A 472 -11.59 0.24 24.39
C ASP A 472 -11.37 0.73 22.96
N VAL A 473 -12.31 0.37 22.08
CA VAL A 473 -12.34 0.79 20.68
C VAL A 473 -13.78 1.11 20.27
N GLN A 474 -13.97 1.86 19.19
CA GLN A 474 -15.32 2.27 18.75
C GLN A 474 -15.75 1.51 17.50
N VAL A 475 -16.14 0.24 17.67
CA VAL A 475 -16.62 -0.62 16.59
C VAL A 475 -18.07 -1.04 16.87
N ARG A 476 -18.96 -0.82 15.89
CA ARG A 476 -20.37 -1.26 15.98
C ARG A 476 -20.76 -2.39 15.02
N THR A 477 -19.98 -2.62 13.98
CA THR A 477 -20.28 -3.62 12.96
C THR A 477 -19.63 -4.96 13.27
N SER A 478 -20.38 -6.04 13.09
CA SER A 478 -19.88 -7.42 13.19
C SER A 478 -19.69 -8.06 11.81
N GLY A 479 -18.76 -9.00 11.71
CA GLY A 479 -18.44 -9.73 10.48
C GLY A 479 -17.03 -9.42 9.95
N GLY A 480 -16.37 -10.46 9.44
CA GLY A 480 -15.05 -10.37 8.85
C GLY A 480 -13.88 -10.33 9.85
N ARG A 481 -12.67 -10.41 9.29
CA ARG A 481 -11.39 -10.38 10.02
C ARG A 481 -10.92 -8.99 10.39
N ILE A 482 -10.22 -8.90 11.54
CA ILE A 482 -9.41 -7.75 11.92
C ILE A 482 -8.02 -7.90 11.30
N ASP A 483 -7.46 -6.81 10.81
CA ASP A 483 -6.11 -6.83 10.26
C ASP A 483 -5.09 -6.56 11.37
N VAL A 484 -4.17 -7.50 11.55
CA VAL A 484 -3.06 -7.41 12.50
C VAL A 484 -1.79 -7.41 11.67
N LEU A 485 -1.05 -6.32 11.78
CA LEU A 485 0.15 -6.08 11.00
C LEU A 485 1.32 -6.93 11.53
N ALA A 486 2.34 -7.13 10.69
CA ALA A 486 3.53 -7.90 11.07
C ALA A 486 4.29 -7.30 12.28
N ASN A 487 4.11 -6.00 12.53
CA ASN A 487 4.64 -5.31 13.72
C ASN A 487 3.76 -5.44 14.98
N GLY A 488 2.71 -6.26 14.92
CA GLY A 488 1.77 -6.45 16.02
C GLY A 488 0.74 -5.32 16.17
N HIS A 489 0.83 -4.25 15.38
CA HIS A 489 -0.19 -3.21 15.36
C HIS A 489 -1.49 -3.74 14.77
N VAL A 490 -2.59 -3.06 15.08
CA VAL A 490 -3.92 -3.51 14.67
C VAL A 490 -4.66 -2.37 13.98
N LEU A 491 -5.24 -2.65 12.82
CA LEU A 491 -6.05 -1.68 12.09
C LEU A 491 -7.53 -1.84 12.43
N ILE A 492 -8.12 -0.76 12.96
CA ILE A 492 -9.51 -0.75 13.41
C ILE A 492 -10.29 0.34 12.67
N PRO A 493 -11.29 -0.04 11.87
CA PRO A 493 -12.24 0.91 11.31
C PRO A 493 -13.29 1.28 12.38
N GLU A 494 -13.25 2.53 12.82
CA GLU A 494 -14.22 3.11 13.75
C GLU A 494 -15.30 3.86 12.96
N MET A 495 -16.26 3.10 12.43
CA MET A 495 -17.29 3.55 11.51
C MET A 495 -17.96 4.87 11.93
N ASP A 496 -18.46 4.95 13.17
CA ASP A 496 -19.19 6.13 13.65
C ASP A 496 -18.30 7.34 13.93
N ASN A 497 -17.00 7.11 14.12
CA ASN A 497 -16.01 8.18 14.26
C ASN A 497 -15.42 8.61 12.91
N ASN A 498 -15.88 8.02 11.80
CA ASN A 498 -15.41 8.32 10.45
C ASN A 498 -13.88 8.22 10.33
N ARG A 499 -13.29 7.16 10.87
CA ARG A 499 -11.84 6.95 10.80
C ARG A 499 -11.43 5.49 10.80
N VAL A 500 -10.26 5.22 10.22
CA VAL A 500 -9.49 4.00 10.47
C VAL A 500 -8.32 4.40 11.36
N VAL A 501 -8.08 3.64 12.42
CA VAL A 501 -6.98 3.87 13.36
C VAL A 501 -6.05 2.67 13.37
N GLU A 502 -4.76 2.91 13.32
CA GLU A 502 -3.73 1.95 13.67
C GLU A 502 -3.38 2.13 15.15
N TYR A 503 -3.59 1.08 15.93
CA TYR A 503 -3.17 1.03 17.32
C TYR A 503 -1.91 0.18 17.45
N ASP A 504 -0.96 0.63 18.27
CA ASP A 504 0.20 -0.17 18.64
C ASP A 504 -0.16 -1.31 19.62
N ALA A 505 0.85 -2.07 20.04
CA ALA A 505 0.67 -3.20 20.94
C ALA A 505 0.16 -2.81 22.34
N ASP A 506 0.20 -1.53 22.71
CA ASP A 506 -0.24 -1.02 24.01
C ASP A 506 -1.55 -0.22 23.90
N GLY A 507 -2.17 -0.22 22.71
CA GLY A 507 -3.45 0.43 22.45
C GLY A 507 -3.34 1.94 22.22
N GLN A 508 -2.14 2.46 21.95
CA GLN A 508 -1.97 3.86 21.57
C GLN A 508 -2.17 4.03 20.06
N SER A 509 -2.87 5.10 19.68
CA SER A 509 -3.05 5.45 18.27
C SER A 509 -1.73 5.98 17.71
N VAL A 510 -1.19 5.30 16.70
CA VAL A 510 0.07 5.67 16.03
C VAL A 510 -0.14 6.18 14.61
N TRP A 511 -1.33 5.92 14.04
CA TRP A 511 -1.75 6.47 12.76
C TRP A 511 -3.28 6.50 12.67
N GLU A 512 -3.83 7.50 11.98
CA GLU A 512 -5.25 7.54 11.64
C GLU A 512 -5.48 8.14 10.25
N VAL A 513 -6.59 7.76 9.63
CA VAL A 513 -7.14 8.40 8.43
C VAL A 513 -8.63 8.62 8.59
N ARG A 514 -9.13 9.80 8.21
CA ARG A 514 -10.56 10.11 8.21
C ARG A 514 -11.22 9.69 6.90
N LEU A 515 -12.26 8.87 7.01
CA LEU A 515 -13.05 8.33 5.91
C LEU A 515 -14.50 8.19 6.37
N ASP A 516 -15.49 8.37 5.49
CA ASP A 516 -16.90 8.29 5.89
C ASP A 516 -17.32 6.84 6.12
N GLN A 517 -17.66 6.52 7.37
CA GLN A 517 -18.14 5.20 7.81
C GLN A 517 -17.32 4.01 7.29
N PRO A 518 -16.02 3.91 7.62
CA PRO A 518 -15.21 2.74 7.28
C PRO A 518 -15.69 1.52 8.06
N ILE A 519 -15.74 0.37 7.41
CA ILE A 519 -16.19 -0.89 8.04
C ILE A 519 -15.19 -2.03 7.90
N ALA A 520 -14.30 -2.04 6.91
CA ALA A 520 -13.16 -2.95 6.89
C ALA A 520 -11.92 -2.19 6.44
N ALA A 521 -10.75 -2.56 6.95
CA ALA A 521 -9.47 -1.97 6.57
C ALA A 521 -8.41 -3.07 6.56
N VAL A 522 -7.53 -3.02 5.56
CA VAL A 522 -6.37 -3.91 5.42
C VAL A 522 -5.17 -3.10 4.96
N ARG A 523 -4.03 -3.24 5.64
CA ARG A 523 -2.76 -2.66 5.19
C ARG A 523 -2.24 -3.48 4.03
N LEU A 524 -1.86 -2.80 2.97
CA LEU A 524 -1.24 -3.41 1.81
C LEU A 524 0.28 -3.41 1.96
N PRO A 525 0.99 -4.33 1.28
CA PRO A 525 2.46 -4.39 1.28
C PRO A 525 3.11 -3.03 0.98
N ASN A 526 2.60 -2.31 -0.01
CA ASN A 526 3.11 -0.98 -0.40
C ASN A 526 2.90 0.11 0.67
N GLY A 527 2.35 -0.22 1.84
CA GLY A 527 2.09 0.70 2.94
C GLY A 527 0.75 1.43 2.83
N ASN A 528 0.02 1.30 1.73
CA ASN A 528 -1.32 1.87 1.57
C ASN A 528 -2.36 1.08 2.38
N THR A 529 -3.55 1.64 2.55
CA THR A 529 -4.64 0.97 3.26
C THR A 529 -5.83 0.81 2.32
N LEU A 530 -6.29 -0.43 2.12
CA LEU A 530 -7.54 -0.72 1.43
C LEU A 530 -8.68 -0.70 2.46
N VAL A 531 -9.68 0.13 2.23
CA VAL A 531 -10.80 0.39 3.15
C VAL A 531 -12.13 0.24 2.43
N THR A 532 -13.12 -0.38 3.08
CA THR A 532 -14.52 -0.35 2.60
C THR A 532 -15.35 0.65 3.38
N LEU A 533 -16.19 1.40 2.68
CA LEU A 533 -16.98 2.52 3.19
C LEU A 533 -18.47 2.21 3.08
N MET A 534 -19.16 2.20 4.21
CA MET A 534 -20.55 1.74 4.30
C MET A 534 -21.55 2.71 3.67
N ARG A 535 -21.40 4.02 3.93
CA ARG A 535 -22.34 5.02 3.41
C ARG A 535 -22.26 5.15 1.89
N GLU A 536 -21.05 5.03 1.36
CA GLU A 536 -20.75 5.31 -0.03
C GLU A 536 -20.80 4.09 -0.95
N ASN A 537 -21.02 2.89 -0.40
CA ASN A 537 -21.05 1.62 -1.13
C ASN A 537 -19.80 1.42 -2.00
N ARG A 538 -18.61 1.69 -1.44
CA ARG A 538 -17.35 1.63 -2.18
C ARG A 538 -16.20 1.06 -1.36
N ALA A 539 -15.19 0.59 -2.07
CA ALA A 539 -13.86 0.33 -1.54
C ALA A 539 -12.88 1.38 -2.06
N VAL A 540 -11.94 1.82 -1.23
CA VAL A 540 -10.91 2.80 -1.57
C VAL A 540 -9.55 2.30 -1.11
N GLU A 541 -8.52 2.54 -1.91
CA GLU A 541 -7.13 2.43 -1.45
C GLU A 541 -6.64 3.83 -1.15
N VAL A 542 -6.15 4.05 0.08
CA VAL A 542 -5.58 5.32 0.50
C VAL A 542 -4.09 5.19 0.76
N ASP A 543 -3.32 6.21 0.41
CA ASP A 543 -1.92 6.29 0.83
C ASP A 543 -1.79 6.59 2.33
N ARG A 544 -0.55 6.63 2.84
CA ARG A 544 -0.26 6.92 4.26
C ARG A 544 -0.76 8.28 4.75
N ALA A 545 -1.05 9.22 3.85
CA ALA A 545 -1.63 10.51 4.22
C ALA A 545 -3.15 10.57 4.03
N GLY A 546 -3.77 9.44 3.68
CA GLY A 546 -5.21 9.35 3.49
C GLY A 546 -5.69 9.82 2.12
N LYS A 547 -4.79 10.03 1.15
CA LYS A 547 -5.22 10.35 -0.21
C LYS A 547 -5.72 9.08 -0.89
N GLU A 548 -6.94 9.12 -1.41
CA GLU A 548 -7.46 8.07 -2.28
C GLU A 548 -6.64 7.99 -3.58
N ILE A 549 -6.16 6.79 -3.88
CA ILE A 549 -5.36 6.48 -5.09
C ILE A 549 -6.01 5.40 -5.96
N TRP A 550 -7.02 4.71 -5.43
CA TRP A 550 -7.85 3.77 -6.15
C TRP A 550 -9.24 3.73 -5.50
N GLN A 551 -10.26 3.44 -6.30
CA GLN A 551 -11.60 3.18 -5.80
C GLN A 551 -12.34 2.13 -6.63
N PHE A 552 -13.31 1.49 -6.01
CA PHE A 552 -14.35 0.70 -6.62
C PHE A 552 -15.69 1.08 -6.01
N LYS A 553 -16.65 1.48 -6.83
CA LYS A 553 -17.98 1.90 -6.38
C LYS A 553 -19.05 1.03 -7.03
N THR A 554 -20.09 0.73 -6.26
CA THR A 554 -21.26 -0.01 -6.71
C THR A 554 -22.50 0.49 -5.97
N ASP A 555 -23.68 -0.02 -6.32
CA ASP A 555 -24.95 0.40 -5.73
C ASP A 555 -25.32 -0.42 -4.47
N THR A 556 -24.49 -1.38 -4.09
CA THR A 556 -24.67 -2.28 -2.93
C THR A 556 -23.52 -2.16 -1.93
N ARG A 557 -23.74 -2.58 -0.68
CA ARG A 557 -22.71 -2.55 0.35
C ARG A 557 -21.53 -3.46 0.00
N VAL A 558 -20.37 -2.84 -0.19
CA VAL A 558 -19.07 -3.53 -0.22
C VAL A 558 -18.61 -3.69 1.23
N THR A 559 -18.65 -4.90 1.77
CA THR A 559 -18.35 -5.13 3.20
C THR A 559 -16.92 -5.63 3.44
N ARG A 560 -16.30 -6.22 2.43
CA ARG A 560 -14.89 -6.64 2.45
C ARG A 560 -14.23 -6.32 1.11
N ALA A 561 -12.96 -5.92 1.18
CA ALA A 561 -12.09 -5.77 0.03
C ALA A 561 -10.69 -6.26 0.43
N LEU A 562 -10.10 -7.13 -0.38
CA LEU A 562 -8.80 -7.76 -0.14
C LEU A 562 -7.96 -7.67 -1.42
N ARG A 563 -6.70 -7.24 -1.32
CA ARG A 563 -5.76 -7.36 -2.45
C ARG A 563 -5.16 -8.76 -2.49
N ARG A 564 -5.01 -9.27 -3.70
CA ARG A 564 -4.28 -10.49 -4.02
C ARG A 564 -3.18 -10.17 -5.01
#